data_AF-A0A0M9DYN4-F1
#
_entry.id   AF-A0A0M9DYN4-F1
#
_cell.length_a   1.000
_cell.length_b   1.000
_cell.length_c   1.000
_cell.angle_alpha   90.00
_cell.angle_beta   90.00
_cell.angle_gamma   90.00
#
_symmetry.space_group_name_H-M   'P 1'
#
loop_
_entity.id
_entity.type
_entity.pdbx_description
1 polymer ?
#
loop_
_entity_poly.entity_id
_entity_poly.type
_entity_poly.pdbx_seq_one_letter_code
_entity_poly.pdbx_strand_id
1 'polypeptide(L)'
;YYNLEHLQNIRKRNAAANESWENYQTILQKNKTPPTKNIPFHEPSPFNFERIDDSNIFEFKDFKKREIKLSSVDCEYFTKGETKVIAFEGIVEIVEKRIEKPFDIEKLISLYGRPIHIYDSFLDKKVYLYPQFALAIEGKWAKKVIHFEPPEQKKD
;
A
#
# COMPACT_ATOMS: atom_id res chain seq x y z
N TYR A 1 17.15 3.00 -0.12
CA TYR A 1 15.82 3.60 0.10
C TYR A 1 14.77 2.54 -0.15
N TYR A 2 14.03 2.08 0.86
CA TYR A 2 12.85 1.23 0.65
C TYR A 2 11.64 2.15 0.46
N ASN A 3 11.57 2.75 -0.74
CA ASN A 3 10.40 3.49 -1.21
C ASN A 3 9.46 2.50 -1.94
N LEU A 4 8.23 2.91 -2.24
CA LEU A 4 7.27 2.21 -3.11
C LEU A 4 7.88 1.39 -4.26
N GLU A 5 8.93 1.90 -4.88
CA GLU A 5 9.76 1.28 -5.91
C GLU A 5 10.32 -0.10 -5.52
N HIS A 6 10.65 -0.33 -4.26
CA HIS A 6 11.12 -1.64 -3.79
C HIS A 6 9.98 -2.65 -3.66
N LEU A 7 8.83 -2.23 -3.11
CA LEU A 7 7.61 -3.07 -3.07
C LEU A 7 7.12 -3.40 -4.48
N GLN A 8 7.24 -2.45 -5.40
CA GLN A 8 6.91 -2.62 -6.82
C GLN A 8 7.92 -3.55 -7.53
N ASN A 9 9.20 -3.48 -7.21
CA ASN A 9 10.21 -4.40 -7.74
C ASN A 9 10.00 -5.85 -7.25
N ILE A 10 9.55 -6.05 -6.00
CA ILE A 10 9.15 -7.37 -5.50
C ILE A 10 7.89 -7.84 -6.24
N ARG A 11 6.88 -6.97 -6.42
CA ARG A 11 5.68 -7.28 -7.22
C ARG A 11 6.02 -7.71 -8.65
N LYS A 12 6.95 -7.01 -9.32
CA LYS A 12 7.41 -7.34 -10.69
C LYS A 12 8.14 -8.69 -10.76
N ARG A 13 8.98 -9.03 -9.78
CA ARG A 13 9.66 -10.34 -9.74
C ARG A 13 8.67 -11.48 -9.57
N ASN A 14 7.65 -11.32 -8.73
CA ASN A 14 6.66 -12.38 -8.48
C ASN A 14 5.74 -12.59 -9.69
N ALA A 15 5.32 -11.51 -10.37
CA ALA A 15 4.57 -11.59 -11.62
C ALA A 15 5.38 -12.26 -12.76
N ALA A 16 6.70 -12.02 -12.83
CA ALA A 16 7.58 -12.65 -13.80
C ALA A 16 7.89 -14.14 -13.50
N ALA A 17 7.69 -14.58 -12.25
CA ALA A 17 8.00 -15.93 -11.79
C ALA A 17 6.79 -16.88 -11.77
N ASN A 18 5.59 -16.44 -12.16
CA ASN A 18 4.34 -17.20 -12.04
C ASN A 18 4.02 -17.67 -10.60
N GLU A 19 4.56 -17.00 -9.58
CA GLU A 19 4.25 -17.30 -8.18
C GLU A 19 2.95 -16.63 -7.77
N SER A 20 1.94 -17.44 -7.38
CA SER A 20 0.67 -16.91 -6.91
C SER A 20 0.84 -16.11 -5.61
N TRP A 21 0.04 -15.05 -5.44
CA TRP A 21 0.01 -14.25 -4.21
C TRP A 21 -0.24 -15.11 -2.96
N GLU A 22 -0.98 -16.21 -3.10
CA GLU A 22 -1.22 -17.19 -2.03
C GLU A 22 0.04 -17.95 -1.62
N ASN A 23 0.90 -18.33 -2.57
CA ASN A 23 2.19 -18.95 -2.24
C ASN A 23 3.08 -17.97 -1.47
N TYR A 24 3.10 -16.70 -1.88
CA TYR A 24 3.81 -15.65 -1.14
C TYR A 24 3.26 -15.48 0.28
N GLN A 25 1.93 -15.42 0.44
CA GLN A 25 1.29 -15.36 1.76
C GLN A 25 1.59 -16.61 2.60
N THR A 26 1.60 -17.80 1.99
CA THR A 26 1.85 -19.08 2.67
C THR A 26 3.31 -19.20 3.12
N ILE A 27 4.26 -18.73 2.30
CA ILE A 27 5.68 -18.65 2.64
C ILE A 27 5.90 -17.69 3.81
N LEU A 28 5.19 -16.55 3.84
CA LEU A 28 5.28 -15.60 4.95
C LEU A 28 4.59 -16.11 6.24
N GLN A 29 3.47 -16.84 6.11
CA GLN A 29 2.74 -17.41 7.26
C GLN A 29 3.42 -18.63 7.89
N LYS A 30 4.32 -19.34 7.18
CA LYS A 30 5.09 -20.46 7.76
C LYS A 30 5.93 -20.09 8.99
N ASN A 31 6.15 -18.79 9.24
CA ASN A 31 6.89 -18.28 10.39
C ASN A 31 5.97 -17.90 11.58
N LYS A 32 5.33 -18.89 12.24
CA LYS A 32 4.76 -18.86 13.62
C LYS A 32 4.31 -17.49 14.22
N THR A 33 3.67 -16.61 13.47
CA THR A 33 3.05 -15.39 14.01
C THR A 33 1.54 -15.59 14.17
N PRO A 34 0.91 -15.01 15.22
CA PRO A 34 -0.54 -15.01 15.35
C PRO A 34 -1.20 -14.48 14.06
N PRO A 35 -2.37 -15.03 13.68
CA PRO A 35 -2.95 -14.79 12.38
C PRO A 35 -3.23 -13.30 12.19
N THR A 36 -2.66 -12.74 11.13
CA THR A 36 -3.00 -11.39 10.67
C THR A 36 -4.46 -11.36 10.25
N LYS A 37 -5.24 -10.37 10.69
CA LYS A 37 -6.64 -10.26 10.29
C LYS A 37 -6.71 -9.74 8.86
N ASN A 38 -7.48 -10.42 8.02
CA ASN A 38 -7.78 -9.98 6.65
C ASN A 38 -8.98 -9.01 6.67
N ILE A 39 -8.78 -7.83 7.26
CA ILE A 39 -9.79 -6.77 7.34
C ILE A 39 -9.20 -5.46 6.80
N PRO A 40 -10.02 -4.58 6.20
CA PRO A 40 -9.55 -3.27 5.75
C PRO A 40 -9.14 -2.41 6.93
N PHE A 41 -8.33 -1.38 6.67
CA PHE A 41 -8.07 -0.36 7.67
C PHE A 41 -9.36 0.43 7.94
N HIS A 42 -9.63 0.71 9.21
CA HIS A 42 -10.87 1.36 9.65
C HIS A 42 -11.12 2.76 9.04
N GLU A 43 -10.08 3.54 8.73
CA GLU A 43 -10.25 4.77 7.96
C GLU A 43 -10.31 4.44 6.46
N PRO A 44 -11.35 4.84 5.72
CA PRO A 44 -11.46 4.52 4.30
C PRO A 44 -10.46 5.33 3.45
N SER A 45 -10.19 4.80 2.25
CA SER A 45 -9.50 5.55 1.20
C SER A 45 -10.38 6.73 0.75
N PRO A 46 -9.81 7.92 0.54
CA PRO A 46 -10.54 9.05 -0.03
C PRO A 46 -10.77 8.94 -1.55
N PHE A 47 -10.21 7.90 -2.20
CA PHE A 47 -10.36 7.63 -3.63
C PHE A 47 -10.74 6.19 -3.88
N ASN A 48 -11.49 5.96 -4.96
CA ASN A 48 -11.73 4.63 -5.52
C ASN A 48 -10.48 4.12 -6.24
N PHE A 49 -10.34 2.79 -6.31
CA PHE A 49 -9.26 2.10 -7.02
C PHE A 49 -9.71 1.75 -8.45
N GLU A 50 -9.94 2.78 -9.26
CA GLU A 50 -10.51 2.63 -10.60
C GLU A 50 -9.78 3.49 -11.63
N ARG A 51 -10.19 3.36 -12.90
CA ARG A 51 -9.65 4.17 -13.99
C ARG A 51 -10.04 5.63 -13.78
N ILE A 52 -9.06 6.51 -13.93
CA ILE A 52 -9.24 7.95 -14.02
C ILE A 52 -9.77 8.27 -15.42
N ASP A 53 -10.98 8.81 -15.48
CA ASP A 53 -11.65 9.23 -16.71
C ASP A 53 -12.39 10.56 -16.50
N ASP A 54 -13.10 11.02 -17.53
CA ASP A 54 -13.82 12.29 -17.50
C ASP A 54 -14.86 12.37 -16.37
N SER A 55 -15.33 11.22 -15.85
CA SER A 55 -16.31 11.15 -14.79
C SER A 55 -15.74 11.37 -13.39
N ASN A 56 -14.44 11.12 -13.16
CA ASN A 56 -13.81 11.24 -11.83
C ASN A 56 -12.54 12.12 -11.81
N ILE A 57 -12.06 12.60 -12.97
CA ILE A 57 -10.86 13.45 -13.06
C ILE A 57 -10.96 14.73 -12.21
N PHE A 58 -12.19 15.21 -11.94
CA PHE A 58 -12.42 16.39 -11.10
C PHE A 58 -11.95 16.19 -9.65
N GLU A 59 -11.87 14.95 -9.15
CA GLU A 59 -11.37 14.62 -7.81
C GLU A 59 -9.88 14.98 -7.67
N PHE A 60 -9.16 15.01 -8.78
CA PHE A 60 -7.73 15.29 -8.87
C PHE A 60 -7.40 16.74 -9.25
N LYS A 61 -8.41 17.62 -9.45
CA LYS A 61 -8.20 18.97 -10.00
C LYS A 61 -7.21 19.85 -9.23
N ASP A 62 -7.12 19.67 -7.92
CA ASP A 62 -6.23 20.45 -7.04
C ASP A 62 -4.92 19.71 -6.71
N PHE A 63 -4.73 18.51 -7.28
CA PHE A 63 -3.51 17.73 -7.06
C PHE A 63 -2.43 18.19 -8.02
N LYS A 64 -1.19 18.26 -7.52
CA LYS A 64 -0.01 18.38 -8.39
C LYS A 64 0.25 17.02 -9.01
N LYS A 65 0.04 16.90 -10.32
CA LYS A 65 0.37 15.73 -11.14
C LYS A 65 1.85 15.75 -11.54
N ARG A 66 2.49 14.59 -11.48
CA ARG A 66 3.81 14.31 -12.07
C ARG A 66 3.77 12.97 -12.76
N GLU A 67 4.36 12.89 -13.93
CA GLU A 67 4.60 11.61 -14.60
C GLU A 67 5.93 11.07 -14.12
N ILE A 68 5.93 9.82 -13.65
CA ILE A 68 7.10 9.13 -13.14
C ILE A 68 7.24 7.84 -13.93
N LYS A 69 8.47 7.56 -14.38
CA LYS A 69 8.78 6.30 -15.05
C LYS A 69 9.39 5.33 -14.06
N LEU A 70 8.64 4.31 -13.67
CA LEU A 70 9.10 3.26 -12.76
C LEU A 70 9.58 2.06 -13.58
N SER A 71 10.85 2.16 -13.99
CA SER A 71 11.50 1.19 -14.88
C SER A 71 10.76 1.08 -16.22
N SER A 72 9.89 0.09 -16.38
CA SER A 72 9.11 -0.19 -17.60
C SER A 72 7.65 0.30 -17.58
N VAL A 73 7.18 0.89 -16.48
CA VAL A 73 5.77 1.29 -16.33
C VAL A 73 5.70 2.79 -16.12
N ASP A 74 4.91 3.46 -16.97
CA ASP A 74 4.59 4.87 -16.79
C ASP A 74 3.52 4.99 -15.71
N CYS A 75 3.78 5.81 -14.70
CA CYS A 75 2.83 6.06 -13.63
C CYS A 75 2.58 7.55 -13.43
N GLU A 76 1.36 7.84 -13.02
CA GLU A 76 0.92 9.18 -12.68
C GLU A 76 0.92 9.31 -11.17
N TYR A 77 1.64 10.31 -10.68
CA TYR A 77 1.78 10.59 -9.26
C TYR A 77 1.11 11.92 -8.94
N PHE A 78 0.03 11.85 -8.17
CA PHE A 78 -0.77 12.99 -7.75
C PHE A 78 -0.48 13.31 -6.29
N THR A 79 -0.28 14.59 -5.96
CA THR A 79 -0.04 15.03 -4.58
C THR A 79 -0.87 16.25 -4.17
N LYS A 80 -1.51 16.18 -2.99
CA LYS A 80 -2.21 17.31 -2.36
C LYS A 80 -2.04 17.22 -0.84
N GLY A 81 -1.27 18.15 -0.27
CA GLY A 81 -0.94 18.11 1.15
C GLY A 81 -0.20 16.82 1.54
N GLU A 82 -0.75 16.08 2.50
CA GLU A 82 -0.21 14.78 2.94
C GLU A 82 -0.76 13.59 2.16
N THR A 83 -1.72 13.81 1.25
CA THR A 83 -2.31 12.76 0.42
C THR A 83 -1.51 12.59 -0.86
N LYS A 84 -1.24 11.34 -1.21
CA LYS A 84 -0.58 10.94 -2.46
C LYS A 84 -1.36 9.83 -3.11
N VAL A 85 -1.49 9.91 -4.42
CA VAL A 85 -2.14 8.87 -5.23
C VAL A 85 -1.18 8.47 -6.34
N ILE A 86 -1.07 7.17 -6.58
CA ILE A 86 -0.34 6.60 -7.71
C ILE A 86 -1.36 5.88 -8.58
N ALA A 87 -1.37 6.25 -9.86
CA ALA A 87 -2.09 5.53 -10.89
C ALA A 87 -1.13 4.88 -11.87
N PHE A 88 -1.43 3.64 -12.26
CA PHE A 88 -0.73 2.90 -13.31
C PHE A 88 -1.64 2.79 -14.52
N GLU A 89 -1.16 3.23 -15.69
CA GLU A 89 -1.97 3.23 -16.93
C GLU A 89 -3.35 3.91 -16.77
N GLY A 90 -3.37 4.95 -15.94
CA GLY A 90 -4.57 5.71 -15.59
C GLY A 90 -5.47 5.03 -14.55
N ILE A 91 -5.09 3.93 -13.90
CA ILE A 91 -5.88 3.25 -12.86
C ILE A 91 -5.28 3.55 -11.48
N VAL A 92 -6.10 4.09 -10.57
CA VAL A 92 -5.69 4.35 -9.17
C VAL A 92 -5.41 3.03 -8.47
N GLU A 93 -4.20 2.88 -7.98
CA GLU A 93 -3.70 1.61 -7.43
C GLU A 93 -3.20 1.76 -5.99
N ILE A 94 -2.70 2.95 -5.65
CA ILE A 94 -2.15 3.21 -4.32
C ILE A 94 -2.56 4.60 -3.85
N VAL A 95 -3.09 4.66 -2.63
CA VAL A 95 -3.46 5.90 -1.96
C VAL A 95 -2.78 5.96 -0.60
N GLU A 96 -1.84 6.90 -0.42
CA GLU A 96 -1.26 7.23 0.87
C GLU A 96 -1.99 8.44 1.46
N LYS A 97 -2.45 8.32 2.71
CA LYS A 97 -2.98 9.46 3.48
C LYS A 97 -2.47 9.45 4.91
N ARG A 98 -2.51 10.62 5.54
CA ARG A 98 -2.32 10.76 6.98
C ARG A 98 -3.44 10.04 7.73
N ILE A 99 -3.10 9.35 8.80
CA ILE A 99 -4.07 8.79 9.74
C ILE A 99 -4.57 9.93 10.63
N GLU A 100 -5.88 10.03 10.81
CA GLU A 100 -6.49 11.10 11.60
C GLU A 100 -6.08 11.02 13.07
N LYS A 101 -6.08 9.80 13.62
CA LYS A 101 -5.66 9.51 15.00
C LYS A 101 -4.49 8.54 15.00
N PRO A 102 -3.26 9.00 15.32
CA PRO A 102 -2.10 8.11 15.38
C PRO A 102 -2.34 6.92 16.32
N PHE A 103 -1.91 5.73 15.89
CA PHE A 103 -1.96 4.51 16.69
C PHE A 103 -0.57 4.17 17.18
N ASP A 104 -0.46 3.77 18.44
CA ASP A 104 0.73 3.05 18.89
C ASP A 104 0.72 1.62 18.34
N ILE A 105 1.91 1.00 18.33
CA ILE A 105 2.13 -0.34 17.78
C ILE A 105 1.32 -1.41 18.52
N GLU A 106 1.16 -1.32 19.84
CA GLU A 106 0.46 -2.34 20.64
C GLU A 106 -1.04 -2.35 20.30
N LYS A 107 -1.64 -1.16 20.19
CA LYS A 107 -3.02 -0.99 19.75
C LYS A 107 -3.23 -1.50 18.31
N LEU A 108 -2.28 -1.26 17.40
CA LEU A 108 -2.35 -1.82 16.05
C LEU A 108 -2.37 -3.34 16.05
N ILE A 109 -1.47 -3.96 16.83
CA ILE A 109 -1.39 -5.43 16.92
C ILE A 109 -2.67 -6.01 17.51
N SER A 110 -3.27 -5.34 18.50
CA SER A 110 -4.57 -5.75 19.07
C SER A 110 -5.70 -5.69 18.04
N LEU A 111 -5.76 -4.62 17.24
CA LEU A 111 -6.81 -4.41 16.26
C LEU A 111 -6.67 -5.33 15.04
N TYR A 112 -5.47 -5.43 14.45
CA TYR A 112 -5.24 -6.03 13.14
C TYR A 112 -4.41 -7.32 13.18
N GLY A 113 -3.89 -7.70 14.34
CA GLY A 113 -2.90 -8.77 14.46
C GLY A 113 -1.50 -8.29 14.09
N ARG A 114 -0.56 -9.23 13.96
CA ARG A 114 0.81 -8.86 13.53
C ARG A 114 0.84 -8.62 12.02
N PRO A 115 1.65 -7.68 11.53
CA PRO A 115 1.82 -7.48 10.09
C PRO A 115 2.40 -8.75 9.43
N ILE A 116 2.03 -9.01 8.18
CA ILE A 116 2.59 -10.09 7.36
C ILE A 116 4.09 -9.86 7.17
N HIS A 117 4.48 -8.60 6.99
CA HIS A 117 5.88 -8.23 6.80
C HIS A 117 6.15 -6.85 7.38
N ILE A 118 7.38 -6.65 7.86
CA ILE A 118 7.87 -5.35 8.31
C ILE A 118 9.07 -5.00 7.43
N TYR A 119 8.95 -3.92 6.67
CA TYR A 119 10.07 -3.36 5.92
C TYR A 119 10.74 -2.29 6.75
N ASP A 120 12.01 -2.47 7.07
CA ASP A 120 12.82 -1.44 7.72
C ASP A 120 13.29 -0.39 6.70
N SER A 121 13.17 0.87 7.07
CA SER A 121 13.72 2.02 6.34
C SER A 121 14.68 2.80 7.23
N PHE A 122 15.42 3.74 6.64
CA PHE A 122 16.33 4.62 7.37
C PHE A 122 15.57 5.53 8.37
N LEU A 123 16.23 5.88 9.48
CA LEU A 123 15.77 6.83 10.50
C LEU A 123 14.49 6.39 11.25
N ASP A 124 14.47 5.18 11.81
CA ASP A 124 13.36 4.64 12.62
C ASP A 124 11.99 4.63 11.91
N LYS A 125 12.03 4.60 10.58
CA LYS A 125 10.84 4.46 9.73
C LYS A 125 10.67 3.01 9.36
N LYS A 126 9.46 2.49 9.53
CA LYS A 126 9.11 1.12 9.14
C LYS A 126 7.82 1.11 8.36
N VAL A 127 7.65 0.14 7.48
CA VAL A 127 6.36 -0.11 6.82
C VAL A 127 5.83 -1.46 7.29
N TYR A 128 4.68 -1.44 7.94
CA TYR A 128 3.99 -2.64 8.42
C TYR A 128 2.97 -3.03 7.36
N LEU A 129 3.19 -4.16 6.70
CA LEU A 129 2.33 -4.66 5.64
C LEU A 129 1.27 -5.61 6.22
N TYR A 130 0.00 -5.30 5.94
CA TYR A 130 -1.17 -6.12 6.24
C TYR A 130 -1.80 -6.61 4.91
N PRO A 131 -2.74 -7.58 4.95
CA PRO A 131 -3.32 -8.14 3.72
C PRO A 131 -3.95 -7.09 2.78
N GLN A 132 -4.59 -6.06 3.34
CA GLN A 132 -5.38 -5.08 2.57
C GLN A 132 -4.86 -3.64 2.65
N PHE A 133 -3.78 -3.39 3.41
CA PHE A 133 -3.21 -2.06 3.57
C PHE A 133 -1.79 -2.15 4.11
N ALA A 134 -1.07 -1.02 4.13
CA ALA A 134 0.19 -0.89 4.86
C ALA A 134 0.18 0.36 5.72
N LEU A 135 0.99 0.36 6.78
CA LEU A 135 1.15 1.51 7.67
C LEU A 135 2.60 1.98 7.68
N ALA A 136 2.80 3.28 7.48
CA ALA A 136 4.08 3.90 7.74
C ALA A 136 4.19 4.23 9.23
N ILE A 137 5.13 3.55 9.89
CA ILE A 137 5.47 3.71 11.30
C ILE A 137 6.68 4.63 11.41
N GLU A 138 6.61 5.62 12.29
CA GLU A 138 7.71 6.50 12.64
C GLU A 138 7.88 6.50 14.16
N GLY A 139 9.00 5.96 14.64
CA GLY A 139 9.20 5.66 16.06
C GLY A 139 8.20 4.60 16.54
N LYS A 140 7.29 4.99 17.44
CA LYS A 140 6.27 4.09 18.04
C LYS A 140 4.86 4.26 17.45
N TRP A 141 4.70 5.13 16.45
CA TRP A 141 3.37 5.55 15.99
C TRP A 141 3.18 5.29 14.50
N ALA A 142 2.01 4.76 14.12
CA ALA A 142 1.56 4.86 12.74
C ALA A 142 1.10 6.29 12.44
N LYS A 143 1.70 6.87 11.40
CA LYS A 143 1.40 8.23 10.94
C LYS A 143 0.57 8.25 9.66
N LYS A 144 0.76 7.24 8.81
CA LYS A 144 0.12 7.16 7.51
C LYS A 144 -0.36 5.76 7.21
N VAL A 145 -1.46 5.69 6.47
CA VAL A 145 -1.98 4.48 5.88
C VAL A 145 -1.77 4.54 4.37
N ILE A 146 -1.44 3.39 3.81
CA ILE A 146 -1.28 3.16 2.39
C ILE A 146 -2.35 2.14 2.02
N HIS A 147 -3.40 2.60 1.35
CA HIS A 147 -4.45 1.77 0.80
C HIS A 147 -4.02 1.29 -0.59
N PHE A 148 -4.36 0.04 -0.90
CA PHE A 148 -4.17 -0.58 -2.19
C PHE A 148 -5.17 -1.70 -2.35
N GLU A 149 -5.56 -2.03 -3.58
CA GLU A 149 -6.28 -3.27 -3.82
C GLU A 149 -5.31 -4.47 -3.73
N PRO A 150 -5.71 -5.55 -3.02
CA PRO A 150 -5.01 -6.81 -3.19
C PRO A 150 -5.19 -7.25 -4.66
N PRO A 151 -4.13 -7.71 -5.34
CA PRO A 151 -4.25 -8.13 -6.72
C PRO A 151 -5.36 -9.17 -6.84
N GLU A 152 -6.33 -8.94 -7.73
CA GLU A 152 -7.36 -9.93 -8.02
C GLU A 152 -6.67 -11.24 -8.40
N GLN A 153 -7.10 -12.33 -7.75
CA GLN A 153 -6.76 -13.66 -8.22
C GLN A 153 -7.33 -13.77 -9.63
N LYS A 154 -6.45 -13.81 -10.65
CA LYS A 154 -6.86 -14.35 -11.93
C LYS A 154 -7.36 -15.76 -11.67
N LYS A 155 -8.69 -15.93 -11.69
CA LYS A 155 -9.30 -17.23 -11.81
C LYS A 155 -9.02 -17.67 -13.24
N ASP A 156 -8.02 -18.52 -13.40
CA ASP A 156 -7.81 -19.31 -14.61
C ASP A 156 -9.02 -20.24 -14.85
#